data_AF-A0A1B5DHP2-F1
#
_entry.id   AF-A0A1B5DHP2-F1
#
_cell.length_a   1.000
_cell.length_b   1.000
_cell.length_c   1.000
_cell.angle_alpha   90.00
_cell.angle_beta   90.00
_cell.angle_gamma   90.00
#
_symmetry.space_group_name_H-M   'P 1'
#
loop_
_entity.id
_entity.type
_entity.pdbx_description
1 polymer ?
#
loop_
_entity_poly.entity_id
_entity_poly.type
_entity_poly.pdbx_seq_one_letter_code
_entity_poly.pdbx_strand_id
1 'polypeptide(L)'
;MLPIRRDIRFALPTGRITNWHEQGPFVTHFFNALSLLFPQGELFFMDSVRHYRTRIDDPDLKKEIQGFIGQEAMHSREHVAYNELLHAAGLPAHRLDRRLKFFLDLQKKHLPPSFNLAVTIALEHYTAMLAEILLSDPSRFGDSLKGYRQMWYWHALEETEHKAVAFDVWNKVIKPGPGRYLLRTGTMLFTTVLFWLVVFDFHVRLLIADRKSGGLVKGCWRMLKFLYGPKGVFPRMLRPWLHYFKPGFHPWDHDNRARLQGIDGLVEEIEQTNRAYEAA
;
A
#
# COMPACT_ATOMS: atom_id res chain seq x y z
N MET A 1 11.14 -15.27 3.30
CA MET A 1 9.97 -15.80 4.06
C MET A 1 8.92 -16.03 3.01
N LEU A 2 8.30 -17.21 2.98
CA LEU A 2 7.34 -17.49 1.92
C LEU A 2 6.05 -16.69 2.16
N PRO A 3 5.60 -15.85 1.20
CA PRO A 3 4.33 -15.16 1.31
C PRO A 3 3.16 -16.16 1.25
N ILE A 4 2.20 -16.04 2.17
CA ILE A 4 1.09 -16.99 2.29
C ILE A 4 -0.19 -16.35 1.77
N ARG A 5 -0.73 -16.86 0.66
CA ARG A 5 -2.00 -16.37 0.10
C ARG A 5 -3.17 -16.71 1.02
N ARG A 6 -3.90 -15.69 1.49
CA ARG A 6 -5.16 -15.83 2.23
C ARG A 6 -6.28 -15.20 1.42
N ASP A 7 -7.31 -15.98 1.07
CA ASP A 7 -8.47 -15.47 0.33
C ASP A 7 -9.54 -14.99 1.32
N ILE A 8 -9.40 -13.74 1.75
CA ILE A 8 -10.27 -13.09 2.73
C ILE A 8 -11.20 -12.13 1.99
N ARG A 9 -12.43 -11.97 2.49
CA ARG A 9 -13.42 -10.99 2.03
C ARG A 9 -13.75 -10.04 3.18
N PHE A 10 -14.05 -8.78 2.88
CA PHE A 10 -14.43 -7.80 3.90
C PHE A 10 -15.86 -7.29 3.67
N ALA A 11 -16.72 -7.45 4.68
CA ALA A 11 -17.97 -6.71 4.76
C ALA A 11 -17.66 -5.27 5.20
N LEU A 12 -17.85 -4.32 4.30
CA LEU A 12 -17.59 -2.90 4.54
C LEU A 12 -18.91 -2.13 4.52
N PRO A 13 -19.36 -1.55 5.65
CA PRO A 13 -20.58 -0.78 5.70
C PRO A 13 -20.55 0.38 4.70
N THR A 14 -21.39 0.29 3.67
CA THR A 14 -21.32 1.13 2.47
C THR A 14 -21.56 2.60 2.77
N GLY A 15 -22.50 2.91 3.67
CA GLY A 15 -22.82 4.26 4.13
C GLY A 15 -21.73 4.95 4.97
N ARG A 16 -20.60 4.28 5.23
CA ARG A 16 -19.50 4.79 6.07
C ARG A 16 -18.20 5.05 5.31
N ILE A 17 -18.14 4.81 4.00
CA ILE A 17 -16.92 4.95 3.18
C ILE A 17 -16.29 6.35 3.22
N THR A 18 -17.07 7.39 3.52
CA THR A 18 -16.60 8.79 3.63
C THR A 18 -16.21 9.21 5.05
N ASN A 19 -16.49 8.40 6.08
CA ASN A 19 -16.33 8.79 7.48
C ASN A 19 -16.07 7.62 8.46
N TRP A 20 -15.50 6.52 7.99
CA TRP A 20 -15.26 5.33 8.81
C TRP A 20 -14.14 5.52 9.84
N HIS A 21 -13.21 6.45 9.58
CA HIS A 21 -12.08 6.71 10.47
C HIS A 21 -12.46 7.67 11.61
N GLU A 22 -12.06 7.35 12.85
CA GLU A 22 -12.40 8.12 14.05
C GLU A 22 -11.96 9.61 14.00
N GLN A 23 -10.81 9.89 13.38
CA GLN A 23 -10.28 11.23 13.17
C GLN A 23 -11.06 12.03 12.12
N GLY A 24 -12.00 11.40 11.41
CA GLY A 24 -13.00 12.03 10.56
C GLY A 24 -12.72 11.90 9.05
N PRO A 25 -13.52 12.60 8.23
CA PRO A 25 -13.52 12.45 6.76
C PRO A 25 -12.17 12.74 6.09
N PHE A 26 -11.38 13.65 6.65
CA PHE A 26 -10.08 14.01 6.06
C PHE A 26 -9.09 12.84 6.14
N VAL A 27 -9.02 12.16 7.28
CA VAL A 27 -8.15 10.98 7.43
C VAL A 27 -8.77 9.78 6.70
N THR A 28 -10.10 9.64 6.70
CA THR A 28 -10.80 8.65 5.87
C THR A 28 -10.39 8.78 4.40
N HIS A 29 -10.47 9.99 3.82
CA HIS A 29 -10.12 10.21 2.42
C HIS A 29 -8.63 10.07 2.12
N PHE A 30 -7.75 10.19 3.11
CA PHE A 30 -6.34 9.87 2.95
C PHE A 30 -6.12 8.38 2.70
N PHE A 31 -6.77 7.52 3.50
CA PHE A 31 -6.77 6.08 3.27
C PHE A 31 -7.50 5.72 1.97
N ASN A 32 -8.63 6.36 1.65
CA ASN A 32 -9.32 6.16 0.36
C ASN A 32 -8.42 6.53 -0.83
N ALA A 33 -7.62 7.59 -0.71
CA ALA A 33 -6.64 7.95 -1.74
C ALA A 33 -5.61 6.84 -1.93
N LEU A 34 -5.03 6.32 -0.84
CA LEU A 34 -4.12 5.17 -0.91
C LEU A 34 -4.80 3.93 -1.52
N SER A 35 -6.03 3.64 -1.13
CA SER A 35 -6.84 2.55 -1.69
C SER A 35 -6.98 2.61 -3.21
N LEU A 36 -7.12 3.81 -3.77
CA LEU A 36 -7.22 4.01 -5.21
C LEU A 36 -5.91 3.77 -5.98
N LEU A 37 -4.76 3.76 -5.29
CA LEU A 37 -3.46 3.51 -5.91
C LEU A 37 -3.17 2.02 -6.04
N PHE A 38 -3.61 1.22 -5.06
CA PHE A 38 -3.26 -0.19 -4.94
C PHE A 38 -3.61 -1.03 -6.19
N PRO A 39 -4.84 -1.06 -6.72
CA PRO A 39 -5.16 -1.98 -7.82
C PRO A 39 -4.26 -1.83 -9.06
N GLN A 40 -4.00 -0.59 -9.49
CA GLN A 40 -3.11 -0.36 -10.64
C GLN A 40 -1.63 -0.48 -10.26
N GLY A 41 -1.25 -0.13 -9.03
CA GLY A 41 0.11 -0.25 -8.51
C GLY A 41 0.55 -1.70 -8.36
N GLU A 42 -0.25 -2.53 -7.73
CA GLU A 42 -0.02 -3.96 -7.49
C GLU A 42 -0.01 -4.75 -8.81
N LEU A 43 -0.90 -4.43 -9.75
CA LEU A 43 -0.81 -4.92 -11.13
C LEU A 43 0.54 -4.56 -11.78
N PHE A 44 1.01 -3.32 -11.57
CA PHE A 44 2.32 -2.89 -12.04
C PHE A 44 3.48 -3.63 -11.33
N PHE A 45 3.37 -3.93 -10.03
CA PHE A 45 4.37 -4.71 -9.28
C PHE A 45 4.46 -6.14 -9.80
N MET A 46 3.31 -6.80 -9.95
CA MET A 46 3.23 -8.14 -10.51
C MET A 46 3.81 -8.19 -11.92
N ASP A 47 3.47 -7.23 -12.80
CA ASP A 47 4.00 -7.16 -14.17
C ASP A 47 5.53 -6.99 -14.19
N SER A 48 6.08 -6.11 -13.34
CA SER A 48 7.51 -5.81 -13.30
C SER A 48 8.32 -7.01 -12.78
N VAL A 49 7.84 -7.70 -11.74
CA VAL A 49 8.47 -8.91 -11.21
C VAL A 49 8.34 -10.07 -12.21
N ARG A 50 7.16 -10.26 -12.80
CA ARG A 50 6.89 -11.33 -13.77
C ARG A 50 7.78 -11.21 -15.01
N HIS A 51 8.09 -10.01 -15.46
CA HIS A 51 9.02 -9.76 -16.57
C HIS A 51 10.37 -10.47 -16.38
N TYR A 52 10.87 -10.52 -15.14
CA TYR A 52 12.18 -11.08 -14.82
C TYR A 52 12.15 -12.54 -14.36
N ARG A 53 10.95 -13.13 -14.19
CA ARG A 53 10.78 -14.49 -13.64
C ARG A 53 11.58 -15.57 -14.36
N THR A 54 11.73 -15.48 -15.68
CA THR A 54 12.46 -16.47 -16.49
C THR A 54 13.98 -16.39 -16.32
N ARG A 55 14.49 -15.29 -15.75
CA ARG A 55 15.91 -15.08 -15.43
C ARG A 55 16.28 -15.47 -14.01
N ILE A 56 15.32 -15.97 -13.24
CA ILE A 56 15.52 -16.47 -11.89
C ILE A 56 15.67 -17.98 -11.97
N ASP A 57 16.78 -18.54 -11.49
CA ASP A 57 16.99 -19.98 -11.39
C ASP A 57 16.72 -20.53 -9.99
N ASP A 58 16.89 -19.66 -8.99
CA ASP A 58 16.70 -19.92 -7.56
C ASP A 58 15.27 -20.44 -7.28
N PRO A 59 15.11 -21.70 -6.85
CA PRO A 59 13.79 -22.32 -6.67
C PRO A 59 13.00 -21.69 -5.53
N ASP A 60 13.66 -21.17 -4.50
CA ASP A 60 12.97 -20.57 -3.37
C ASP A 60 12.47 -19.17 -3.72
N LEU A 61 13.30 -18.37 -4.41
CA LEU A 61 12.84 -17.08 -4.94
C LEU A 61 11.70 -17.23 -5.96
N LYS A 62 11.68 -18.32 -6.75
CA LYS A 62 10.52 -18.62 -7.62
C LYS A 62 9.23 -18.82 -6.84
N LYS A 63 9.29 -19.54 -5.71
CA LYS A 63 8.12 -19.73 -4.83
C LYS A 63 7.70 -18.42 -4.17
N GLU A 64 8.66 -17.62 -3.72
CA GLU A 64 8.40 -16.30 -3.14
C GLU A 64 7.74 -15.36 -4.16
N ILE A 65 8.21 -15.33 -5.43
CA ILE A 65 7.57 -14.59 -6.53
C ILE A 65 6.12 -15.07 -6.77
N GLN A 66 5.88 -16.38 -6.72
CA GLN A 66 4.52 -16.91 -6.89
C GLN A 66 3.61 -16.52 -5.72
N GLY A 67 4.11 -16.57 -4.49
CA GLY A 67 3.41 -16.12 -3.29
C GLY A 67 3.07 -14.63 -3.35
N PHE A 68 4.06 -13.79 -3.70
CA PHE A 68 3.92 -12.36 -3.93
C PHE A 68 2.80 -12.06 -4.93
N ILE A 69 2.88 -12.62 -6.15
CA ILE A 69 1.83 -12.44 -7.18
C ILE A 69 0.46 -12.91 -6.67
N GLY A 70 0.42 -13.95 -5.84
CA GLY A 70 -0.82 -14.45 -5.25
C GLY A 70 -1.44 -13.49 -4.23
N GLN A 71 -0.65 -12.87 -3.36
CA GLN A 71 -1.10 -11.90 -2.36
C GLN A 71 -1.54 -10.59 -3.01
N GLU A 72 -0.70 -10.03 -3.88
CA GLU A 72 -0.98 -8.81 -4.65
C GLU A 72 -2.31 -8.92 -5.43
N ALA A 73 -2.60 -10.08 -6.01
CA ALA A 73 -3.88 -10.31 -6.67
C ALA A 73 -5.08 -10.28 -5.69
N MET A 74 -4.90 -10.72 -4.44
CA MET A 74 -5.94 -10.65 -3.39
C MET A 74 -6.10 -9.23 -2.86
N HIS A 75 -5.00 -8.52 -2.59
CA HIS A 75 -5.01 -7.11 -2.20
C HIS A 75 -5.77 -6.28 -3.23
N SER A 76 -5.42 -6.44 -4.51
CA SER A 76 -6.04 -5.73 -5.63
C SER A 76 -7.54 -6.00 -5.68
N ARG A 77 -7.95 -7.25 -5.48
CA ARG A 77 -9.36 -7.65 -5.48
C ARG A 77 -10.15 -6.95 -4.38
N GLU A 78 -9.61 -6.86 -3.17
CA GLU A 78 -10.25 -6.19 -2.04
C GLU A 78 -10.25 -4.68 -2.18
N HIS A 79 -9.16 -4.08 -2.67
CA HIS A 79 -9.11 -2.65 -2.95
C HIS A 79 -10.04 -2.25 -4.11
N VAL A 80 -10.23 -3.09 -5.13
CA VAL A 80 -11.26 -2.85 -6.14
C VAL A 80 -12.65 -2.82 -5.49
N ALA A 81 -13.00 -3.80 -4.67
CA ALA A 81 -14.29 -3.81 -3.97
C ALA A 81 -14.47 -2.58 -3.06
N TYR A 82 -13.43 -2.18 -2.33
CA TYR A 82 -13.39 -0.95 -1.54
C TYR A 82 -13.64 0.30 -2.41
N ASN A 83 -12.96 0.38 -3.55
CA ASN A 83 -13.03 1.54 -4.44
C ASN A 83 -14.37 1.62 -5.18
N GLU A 84 -15.07 0.51 -5.38
CA GLU A 84 -16.46 0.51 -5.85
C GLU A 84 -17.40 1.18 -4.84
N LEU A 85 -17.14 1.06 -3.52
CA LEU A 85 -17.92 1.80 -2.51
C LEU A 85 -17.70 3.31 -2.62
N LEU A 86 -16.48 3.75 -2.93
CA LEU A 86 -16.19 5.15 -3.22
C LEU A 86 -17.00 5.62 -4.43
N HIS A 87 -17.03 4.82 -5.49
CA HIS A 87 -17.80 5.13 -6.68
C HIS A 87 -19.30 5.21 -6.40
N ALA A 88 -19.86 4.21 -5.71
CA ALA A 88 -21.26 4.15 -5.31
C ALA A 88 -21.66 5.32 -4.40
N ALA A 89 -20.74 5.85 -3.58
CA ALA A 89 -20.93 7.06 -2.79
C ALA A 89 -20.83 8.37 -3.58
N GLY A 90 -20.68 8.30 -4.92
CA GLY A 90 -20.61 9.46 -5.81
C GLY A 90 -19.23 10.10 -5.91
N LEU A 91 -18.17 9.44 -5.44
CA LEU A 91 -16.80 9.93 -5.52
C LEU A 91 -16.16 9.52 -6.86
N PRO A 92 -15.13 10.26 -7.34
CA PRO A 92 -14.57 10.08 -8.68
C PRO A 92 -13.63 8.86 -8.81
N ALA A 93 -13.88 7.75 -8.09
CA ALA A 93 -12.99 6.59 -8.00
C ALA A 93 -12.56 6.04 -9.37
N HIS A 94 -13.51 5.66 -10.24
CA HIS A 94 -13.19 5.14 -11.58
C HIS A 94 -12.41 6.12 -12.47
N ARG A 95 -12.65 7.43 -12.32
CA ARG A 95 -11.92 8.45 -13.08
C ARG A 95 -10.46 8.51 -12.64
N LEU A 96 -10.22 8.43 -11.33
CA LEU A 96 -8.88 8.43 -10.76
C LEU A 96 -8.12 7.14 -11.10
N ASP A 97 -8.79 5.98 -11.00
CA ASP A 97 -8.24 4.69 -11.41
C ASP A 97 -7.80 4.70 -12.89
N ARG A 98 -8.67 5.10 -13.82
CA ARG A 98 -8.32 5.20 -15.25
C ARG A 98 -7.15 6.14 -15.51
N ARG A 99 -7.05 7.25 -14.77
CA ARG A 99 -5.95 8.21 -14.89
C ARG A 99 -4.64 7.59 -14.43
N LEU A 100 -4.63 6.90 -13.29
CA LEU A 100 -3.43 6.21 -12.79
C LEU A 100 -3.01 5.11 -13.76
N LYS A 101 -3.95 4.28 -14.21
CA LYS A 101 -3.73 3.24 -15.22
C LYS A 101 -3.03 3.79 -16.46
N PHE A 102 -3.55 4.89 -17.01
CA PHE A 102 -2.97 5.53 -18.18
C PHE A 102 -1.50 5.94 -17.95
N PHE A 103 -1.19 6.56 -16.81
CA PHE A 103 0.19 6.95 -16.48
C PHE A 103 1.12 5.74 -16.33
N LEU A 104 0.68 4.70 -15.62
CA LEU A 104 1.49 3.50 -15.42
C LEU A 104 1.69 2.72 -16.73
N ASP A 105 0.68 2.65 -17.60
CA ASP A 105 0.80 2.01 -18.92
C ASP A 105 1.79 2.78 -19.81
N LEU A 106 1.75 4.11 -19.81
CA LEU A 106 2.76 4.92 -20.50
C LEU A 106 4.17 4.67 -19.95
N GLN A 107 4.30 4.60 -18.62
CA GLN A 107 5.58 4.31 -17.98
C GLN A 107 6.12 2.92 -18.39
N LYS A 108 5.28 1.87 -18.30
CA LYS A 108 5.63 0.50 -18.70
C LYS A 108 6.06 0.44 -20.16
N LYS A 109 5.42 1.22 -21.03
CA LYS A 109 5.71 1.26 -22.47
C LYS A 109 7.03 1.96 -22.80
N HIS A 110 7.35 3.05 -22.11
CA HIS A 110 8.43 3.94 -22.50
C HIS A 110 9.70 3.85 -21.64
N LEU A 111 9.61 3.35 -20.41
CA LEU A 111 10.76 3.23 -19.52
C LEU A 111 11.34 1.81 -19.53
N PRO A 112 12.67 1.67 -19.33
CA PRO A 112 13.32 0.37 -19.29
C PRO A 112 12.71 -0.55 -18.21
N PRO A 113 12.64 -1.88 -18.44
CA PRO A 113 12.14 -2.82 -17.43
C PRO A 113 12.88 -2.74 -16.09
N SER A 114 14.17 -2.40 -16.10
CA SER A 114 14.95 -2.19 -14.87
C SER A 114 14.46 -0.98 -14.10
N PHE A 115 14.08 0.11 -14.78
CA PHE A 115 13.49 1.26 -14.09
C PHE A 115 12.13 0.89 -13.46
N ASN A 116 11.30 0.14 -14.18
CA ASN A 116 10.00 -0.30 -13.65
C ASN A 116 10.17 -1.22 -12.41
N LEU A 117 11.12 -2.15 -12.43
CA LEU A 117 11.45 -2.95 -11.25
C LEU A 117 11.98 -2.08 -10.10
N ALA A 118 12.82 -1.08 -10.37
CA ALA A 118 13.29 -0.14 -9.34
C ALA A 118 12.15 0.68 -8.72
N VAL A 119 11.14 1.07 -9.53
CA VAL A 119 9.93 1.73 -9.04
C VAL A 119 9.13 0.80 -8.14
N THR A 120 8.96 -0.47 -8.53
CA THR A 120 8.31 -1.48 -7.69
C THR A 120 9.00 -1.62 -6.35
N ILE A 121 10.34 -1.80 -6.32
CA ILE A 121 11.09 -1.88 -5.05
C ILE A 121 10.88 -0.64 -4.17
N ALA A 122 10.84 0.55 -4.77
CA ALA A 122 10.62 1.78 -4.03
C ALA A 122 9.20 1.85 -3.44
N LEU A 123 8.19 1.42 -4.19
CA LEU A 123 6.80 1.42 -3.73
C LEU A 123 6.53 0.32 -2.69
N GLU A 124 7.08 -0.88 -2.87
CA GLU A 124 7.10 -1.95 -1.85
C GLU A 124 7.75 -1.48 -0.53
N HIS A 125 8.83 -0.69 -0.62
CA HIS A 125 9.43 -0.10 0.58
C HIS A 125 8.49 0.92 1.24
N TYR A 126 7.72 1.67 0.44
CA TYR A 126 6.71 2.58 0.95
C TYR A 126 5.55 1.86 1.65
N THR A 127 5.01 0.80 1.05
CA THR A 127 3.94 -0.02 1.64
C THR A 127 4.43 -0.66 2.93
N ALA A 128 5.64 -1.22 2.95
CA ALA A 128 6.25 -1.77 4.16
C ALA A 128 6.46 -0.71 5.27
N MET A 129 6.88 0.51 4.94
CA MET A 129 7.01 1.61 5.92
C MET A 129 5.65 2.02 6.50
N LEU A 130 4.62 2.14 5.65
CA LEU A 130 3.26 2.49 6.07
C LEU A 130 2.64 1.38 6.92
N ALA A 131 2.86 0.13 6.53
CA ALA A 131 2.47 -1.06 7.28
C ALA A 131 3.08 -1.07 8.69
N GLU A 132 4.40 -0.86 8.81
CA GLU A 132 5.04 -0.81 10.13
C GLU A 132 4.48 0.32 11.00
N ILE A 133 4.21 1.50 10.42
CA ILE A 133 3.61 2.61 11.15
C ILE A 133 2.21 2.27 11.66
N LEU A 134 1.43 1.55 10.86
CA LEU A 134 0.08 1.14 11.21
C LEU A 134 0.10 0.04 12.29
N LEU A 135 0.94 -0.98 12.12
CA LEU A 135 1.02 -2.14 13.01
C LEU A 135 1.73 -1.85 14.34
N SER A 136 2.58 -0.82 14.39
CA SER A 136 3.28 -0.43 15.61
C SER A 136 2.45 0.44 16.57
N ASP A 137 1.30 0.95 16.12
CA ASP A 137 0.52 1.91 16.90
C ASP A 137 -1.00 1.74 16.68
N PRO A 138 -1.67 0.87 17.46
CA PRO A 138 -3.10 0.61 17.33
C PRO A 138 -3.99 1.86 17.46
N SER A 139 -3.49 2.92 18.13
CA SER A 139 -4.20 4.21 18.26
C SER A 139 -4.35 4.95 16.94
N ARG A 140 -3.69 4.48 15.87
CA ARG A 140 -3.85 5.01 14.51
C ARG A 140 -5.27 4.86 13.99
N PHE A 141 -5.87 3.69 14.22
CA PHE A 141 -7.27 3.44 13.90
C PHE A 141 -8.19 3.59 15.10
N GLY A 142 -7.74 3.34 16.33
CA GLY A 142 -8.58 3.51 17.52
C GLY A 142 -9.98 2.89 17.36
N ASP A 143 -11.01 3.72 17.55
CA ASP A 143 -12.43 3.35 17.47
C ASP A 143 -13.02 3.45 16.05
N SER A 144 -12.17 3.49 15.02
CA SER A 144 -12.61 3.44 13.61
C SER A 144 -13.40 2.17 13.33
N LEU A 145 -14.28 2.24 12.33
CA LEU A 145 -15.22 1.16 12.03
C LEU A 145 -14.51 -0.17 11.72
N LYS A 146 -14.94 -1.24 12.40
CA LYS A 146 -14.20 -2.51 12.52
C LYS A 146 -13.82 -3.14 11.17
N GLY A 147 -14.76 -3.28 10.24
CA GLY A 147 -14.46 -3.88 8.93
C GLY A 147 -13.39 -3.12 8.13
N TYR A 148 -13.43 -1.78 8.15
CA TYR A 148 -12.45 -0.95 7.45
C TYR A 148 -11.05 -1.08 8.07
N ARG A 149 -10.92 -0.98 9.40
CA ARG A 149 -9.61 -1.12 10.06
C ARG A 149 -9.02 -2.52 9.86
N GLN A 150 -9.86 -3.56 9.84
CA GLN A 150 -9.40 -4.94 9.64
C GLN A 150 -8.84 -5.16 8.23
N MET A 151 -9.48 -4.61 7.20
CA MET A 151 -8.97 -4.68 5.83
C MET A 151 -7.59 -4.03 5.70
N TRP A 152 -7.40 -2.85 6.29
CA TRP A 152 -6.10 -2.19 6.31
C TRP A 152 -5.03 -2.91 7.15
N TYR A 153 -5.41 -3.50 8.30
CA TYR A 153 -4.48 -4.29 9.10
C TYR A 153 -4.07 -5.59 8.41
N TRP A 154 -5.01 -6.27 7.72
CA TRP A 154 -4.72 -7.47 6.94
C TRP A 154 -3.73 -7.16 5.84
N HIS A 155 -4.01 -6.15 5.02
CA HIS A 155 -3.12 -5.73 3.95
C HIS A 155 -1.74 -5.37 4.54
N ALA A 156 -1.68 -4.52 5.57
CA ALA A 156 -0.42 -4.14 6.19
C ALA A 156 0.38 -5.34 6.74
N LEU A 157 -0.27 -6.37 7.29
CA LEU A 157 0.43 -7.58 7.74
C LEU A 157 1.03 -8.32 6.56
N GLU A 158 0.27 -8.54 5.48
CA GLU A 158 0.78 -9.22 4.28
C GLU A 158 1.91 -8.43 3.59
N GLU A 159 1.86 -7.10 3.58
CA GLU A 159 2.96 -6.25 3.11
C GLU A 159 4.28 -6.54 3.83
N THR A 160 4.23 -6.98 5.10
CA THR A 160 5.44 -7.36 5.83
C THR A 160 6.02 -8.72 5.42
N GLU A 161 5.20 -9.62 4.87
CA GLU A 161 5.62 -10.96 4.42
C GLU A 161 6.47 -10.87 3.15
N HIS A 162 6.09 -9.99 2.22
CA HIS A 162 6.64 -9.98 0.86
C HIS A 162 7.52 -8.77 0.48
N LYS A 163 7.72 -7.81 1.39
CA LYS A 163 8.52 -6.59 1.19
C LYS A 163 9.93 -6.73 0.57
N ALA A 164 10.50 -7.93 0.57
CA ALA A 164 11.83 -8.20 0.04
C ALA A 164 11.82 -8.82 -1.36
N VAL A 165 10.71 -9.41 -1.81
CA VAL A 165 10.67 -10.26 -3.02
C VAL A 165 11.13 -9.48 -4.25
N ALA A 166 10.60 -8.27 -4.47
CA ALA A 166 11.03 -7.42 -5.59
C ALA A 166 12.51 -7.01 -5.50
N PHE A 167 13.03 -6.80 -4.28
CA PHE A 167 14.44 -6.46 -4.05
C PHE A 167 15.37 -7.66 -4.32
N ASP A 168 14.94 -8.86 -3.97
CA ASP A 168 15.68 -10.10 -4.23
C ASP A 168 15.72 -10.43 -5.73
N VAL A 169 14.60 -10.24 -6.43
CA VAL A 169 14.56 -10.29 -7.91
C VAL A 169 15.57 -9.32 -8.51
N TRP A 170 15.58 -8.07 -8.04
CA TRP A 170 16.52 -7.05 -8.48
C TRP A 170 17.99 -7.43 -8.29
N ASN A 171 18.33 -7.98 -7.12
CA ASN A 171 19.70 -8.41 -6.83
C ASN A 171 20.17 -9.54 -7.75
N LYS A 172 19.26 -10.43 -8.18
CA LYS A 172 19.58 -11.52 -9.10
C LYS A 172 19.71 -11.06 -10.55
N VAL A 173 18.86 -10.14 -11.01
CA VAL A 173 18.77 -9.80 -12.45
C VAL A 173 19.54 -8.56 -12.88
N ILE A 174 19.87 -7.67 -11.93
CA ILE A 174 20.62 -6.43 -12.19
C ILE A 174 22.05 -6.56 -11.67
N LYS A 175 23.02 -6.39 -12.58
CA LYS A 175 24.45 -6.54 -12.31
C LYS A 175 24.89 -5.66 -11.13
N PRO A 176 25.62 -6.19 -10.14
CA PRO A 176 26.15 -5.40 -9.04
C PRO A 176 27.12 -4.31 -9.52
N GLY A 177 27.10 -3.17 -8.85
CA GLY A 177 28.00 -2.04 -9.12
C GLY A 177 27.36 -0.68 -8.84
N PRO A 178 28.12 0.43 -8.99
CA PRO A 178 27.64 1.78 -8.73
C PRO A 178 26.39 2.15 -9.51
N GLY A 179 26.28 1.72 -10.78
CA GLY A 179 25.10 1.99 -11.62
C GLY A 179 23.80 1.40 -11.04
N ARG A 180 23.87 0.19 -10.46
CA ARG A 180 22.72 -0.44 -9.79
C ARG A 180 22.29 0.37 -8.56
N TYR A 181 23.26 0.82 -7.76
CA TYR A 181 22.99 1.65 -6.59
C TYR A 181 22.37 3.00 -6.97
N LEU A 182 22.92 3.68 -7.98
CA LEU A 182 22.43 4.97 -8.46
C LEU A 182 21.03 4.84 -9.08
N LEU A 183 20.77 3.81 -9.88
CA LEU A 183 19.45 3.57 -10.45
C LEU A 183 18.42 3.34 -9.35
N ARG A 184 18.73 2.51 -8.35
CA ARG A 184 17.84 2.22 -7.22
C ARG A 184 17.53 3.47 -6.38
N THR A 185 18.57 4.19 -5.96
CA THR A 185 18.40 5.37 -5.09
C THR A 185 17.84 6.59 -5.83
N GLY A 186 18.24 6.81 -7.08
CA GLY A 186 17.65 7.83 -7.93
C GLY A 186 16.17 7.57 -8.21
N THR A 187 15.80 6.31 -8.45
CA THR A 187 14.39 5.92 -8.63
C THR A 187 13.60 6.11 -7.34
N MET A 188 14.17 5.81 -6.16
CA MET A 188 13.50 6.10 -4.88
C MET A 188 13.17 7.58 -4.71
N LEU A 189 14.09 8.48 -5.06
CA LEU A 189 13.83 9.93 -5.00
C LEU A 189 12.72 10.36 -5.97
N PHE A 190 12.78 9.86 -7.21
CA PHE A 190 11.76 10.11 -8.22
C PHE A 190 10.38 9.59 -7.78
N THR A 191 10.31 8.33 -7.34
CA THR A 191 9.10 7.69 -6.83
C THR A 191 8.55 8.41 -5.61
N THR A 192 9.42 8.87 -4.69
CA THR A 192 9.02 9.65 -3.51
C THR A 192 8.21 10.88 -3.92
N VAL A 193 8.71 11.66 -4.87
CA VAL A 193 8.03 12.88 -5.33
C VAL A 193 6.70 12.53 -6.01
N LEU A 194 6.71 11.62 -6.97
CA LEU A 194 5.50 11.28 -7.71
C LEU A 194 4.42 10.62 -6.85
N PHE A 195 4.81 9.68 -5.98
CA PHE A 195 3.89 8.98 -5.09
C PHE A 195 3.11 9.97 -4.22
N TRP A 196 3.82 10.87 -3.51
CA TRP A 196 3.15 11.84 -2.65
C TRP A 196 2.35 12.90 -3.40
N LEU A 197 2.76 13.28 -4.62
CA LEU A 197 1.96 14.17 -5.48
C LEU A 197 0.66 13.49 -5.92
N VAL A 198 0.70 12.21 -6.28
CA VAL A 198 -0.49 11.44 -6.67
C VAL A 198 -1.42 11.23 -5.48
N VAL A 199 -0.89 10.83 -4.32
CA VAL A 199 -1.67 10.69 -3.08
C VAL A 199 -2.34 12.02 -2.71
N PHE A 200 -1.61 13.13 -2.78
CA PHE A 200 -2.15 14.46 -2.51
C PHE A 200 -3.24 14.87 -3.50
N ASP A 201 -3.01 14.71 -4.82
CA ASP A 201 -4.00 15.02 -5.86
C ASP A 201 -5.28 14.18 -5.67
N PHE A 202 -5.16 12.89 -5.39
CA PHE A 202 -6.31 12.00 -5.17
C PHE A 202 -7.06 12.39 -3.90
N HIS A 203 -6.33 12.65 -2.80
CA HIS A 203 -6.90 13.08 -1.53
C HIS A 203 -7.70 14.37 -1.67
N VAL A 204 -7.13 15.39 -2.32
CA VAL A 204 -7.80 16.67 -2.58
C VAL A 204 -9.03 16.49 -3.46
N ARG A 205 -8.96 15.66 -4.52
CA ARG A 205 -10.13 15.40 -5.39
C ARG A 205 -11.26 14.68 -4.67
N LEU A 206 -10.94 13.75 -3.76
CA LEU A 206 -11.93 13.09 -2.91
C LEU A 206 -12.58 14.10 -1.96
N LEU A 207 -11.80 14.98 -1.32
CA LEU A 207 -12.32 16.03 -0.44
C LEU A 207 -13.20 17.05 -1.18
N ILE A 208 -12.83 17.44 -2.40
CA ILE A 208 -13.64 18.35 -3.23
C ILE A 208 -14.96 17.69 -3.64
N ALA A 209 -14.93 16.40 -3.99
CA ALA A 209 -16.12 15.65 -4.36
C ALA A 209 -17.05 15.43 -3.15
N ASP A 210 -16.48 15.13 -1.98
CA ASP A 210 -17.21 15.00 -0.73
C ASP A 210 -17.48 16.37 -0.07
N ARG A 211 -18.42 17.12 -0.66
CA ARG A 211 -18.87 18.43 -0.16
C ARG A 211 -19.43 18.41 1.28
N LYS A 212 -19.65 17.23 1.86
CA LYS A 212 -20.14 17.02 3.23
C LYS A 212 -19.01 16.67 4.21
N SER A 213 -17.76 16.59 3.74
CA SER A 213 -16.59 16.36 4.58
C SER A 213 -16.50 17.49 5.62
N GLY A 214 -16.78 17.16 6.88
CA GLY A 214 -17.06 18.13 7.95
C GLY A 214 -16.03 19.25 8.11
N GLY A 215 -16.41 20.33 8.82
CA GLY A 215 -15.66 21.59 9.01
C GLY A 215 -14.19 21.62 8.55
N LEU A 216 -13.96 22.23 7.38
CA LEU A 216 -12.69 22.31 6.65
C LEU A 216 -11.48 22.59 7.56
N VAL A 217 -11.58 23.59 8.44
CA VAL A 217 -10.50 23.99 9.35
C VAL A 217 -10.11 22.86 10.30
N LYS A 218 -11.11 22.24 10.96
CA LYS A 218 -10.89 21.14 11.90
C LYS A 218 -10.37 19.90 11.18
N GLY A 219 -10.89 19.61 9.99
CA GLY A 219 -10.45 18.51 9.13
C GLY A 219 -8.97 18.65 8.72
N CYS A 220 -8.60 19.82 8.17
CA CYS A 220 -7.22 20.13 7.81
C CYS A 220 -6.27 20.02 9.00
N TRP A 221 -6.66 20.54 10.17
CA TRP A 221 -5.81 20.47 11.36
C TRP A 221 -5.60 19.03 11.84
N ARG A 222 -6.65 18.21 11.86
CA ARG A 222 -6.53 16.78 12.20
C ARG A 222 -5.64 16.04 11.20
N MET A 223 -5.80 16.31 9.91
CA MET A 223 -4.95 15.74 8.86
C MET A 223 -3.49 16.14 9.01
N LEU A 224 -3.21 17.43 9.24
CA LEU A 224 -1.86 17.93 9.51
C LEU A 224 -1.24 17.24 10.72
N LYS A 225 -2.00 17.09 11.81
CA LYS A 225 -1.52 16.36 13.00
C LYS A 225 -1.27 14.87 12.71
N PHE A 226 -2.14 14.23 11.94
CA PHE A 226 -1.99 12.83 11.53
C PHE A 226 -0.74 12.59 10.67
N LEU A 227 -0.43 13.52 9.76
CA LEU A 227 0.72 13.42 8.86
C LEU A 227 2.03 13.90 9.49
N TYR A 228 2.03 15.05 10.15
CA TYR A 228 3.23 15.80 10.56
C TYR A 228 3.38 15.99 12.07
N GLY A 229 2.40 15.57 12.88
CA GLY A 229 2.54 15.64 14.34
C GLY A 229 3.71 14.79 14.85
N PRO A 230 4.06 14.88 16.16
CA PRO A 230 5.21 14.15 16.73
C PRO A 230 5.16 12.63 16.52
N LYS A 231 3.93 12.08 16.47
CA LYS A 231 3.64 10.68 16.16
C LYS A 231 3.04 10.52 14.75
N GLY A 232 3.27 11.47 13.84
CA GLY A 232 2.68 11.52 12.51
C GLY A 232 3.28 10.49 11.54
N VAL A 233 2.68 10.37 10.36
CA VAL A 233 3.17 9.50 9.27
C VAL A 233 4.61 9.88 8.87
N PHE A 234 4.85 11.12 8.44
CA PHE A 234 6.13 11.50 7.84
C PHE A 234 7.33 11.43 8.81
N PRO A 235 7.23 11.92 10.07
CA PRO A 235 8.35 11.81 11.01
C PRO A 235 8.76 10.35 11.27
N ARG A 236 7.79 9.42 11.32
CA ARG A 236 8.07 7.99 11.51
C ARG A 236 8.66 7.32 10.26
N MET A 237 8.28 7.78 9.07
CA MET A 237 8.82 7.26 7.81
C MET A 237 10.25 7.74 7.52
N LEU A 238 10.66 8.90 8.05
CA LEU A 238 11.91 9.54 7.68
C LEU A 238 13.13 8.63 7.86
N ARG A 239 13.26 7.96 9.02
CA ARG A 239 14.42 7.11 9.30
C ARG A 239 14.45 5.85 8.42
N PRO A 240 13.37 5.06 8.30
CA PRO A 240 13.34 3.94 7.35
C PRO A 240 13.53 4.36 5.88
N TRP A 241 13.04 5.53 5.49
CA TRP A 241 13.26 6.10 4.16
C TRP A 241 14.75 6.41 3.93
N LEU A 242 15.43 7.04 4.89
CA LEU A 242 16.87 7.29 4.83
C LEU A 242 17.70 6.00 4.79
N HIS A 243 17.26 4.94 5.48
CA HIS A 243 17.95 3.65 5.45
C HIS A 243 18.00 3.03 4.04
N TYR A 244 16.99 3.28 3.20
CA TYR A 244 16.97 2.80 1.81
C TYR A 244 18.24 3.23 1.04
N PHE A 245 18.80 4.40 1.36
CA PHE A 245 19.97 4.94 0.67
C PHE A 245 21.30 4.30 1.11
N LYS A 246 21.31 3.37 2.07
CA LYS A 246 22.55 2.65 2.42
C LYS A 246 23.00 1.74 1.26
N PRO A 247 24.31 1.68 0.94
CA PRO A 247 24.83 0.79 -0.10
C PRO A 247 24.50 -0.69 0.11
N GLY A 248 24.52 -1.15 1.36
CA GLY A 248 24.19 -2.52 1.77
C GLY A 248 22.76 -2.72 2.28
N PHE A 249 21.84 -1.81 1.96
CA PHE A 249 20.44 -1.90 2.39
C PHE A 249 19.80 -3.23 1.93
N HIS A 250 19.03 -3.85 2.83
CA HIS A 250 18.07 -4.89 2.52
C HIS A 250 16.72 -4.60 3.20
N PRO A 251 15.55 -4.88 2.58
CA PRO A 251 14.26 -4.73 3.26
C PRO A 251 14.12 -5.53 4.57
N TRP A 252 14.86 -6.64 4.69
CA TRP A 252 14.94 -7.45 5.91
C TRP A 252 15.85 -6.87 7.01
N ASP A 253 16.57 -5.77 6.78
CA ASP A 253 17.28 -5.03 7.84
C ASP A 253 16.31 -4.47 8.90
N HIS A 254 15.02 -4.36 8.53
CA HIS A 254 13.92 -4.06 9.44
C HIS A 254 13.10 -5.32 9.70
N ASP A 255 13.58 -6.22 10.55
CA ASP A 255 12.84 -7.45 10.84
C ASP A 255 11.55 -7.18 11.64
N ASN A 256 10.41 -7.49 11.03
CA ASN A 256 9.09 -7.34 11.62
C ASN A 256 8.26 -8.63 11.53
N ARG A 257 8.92 -9.79 11.38
CA ARG A 257 8.24 -11.10 11.35
C ARG A 257 7.41 -11.37 12.60
N ALA A 258 7.81 -10.82 13.74
CA ALA A 258 7.02 -10.90 14.98
C ALA A 258 5.61 -10.31 14.85
N ARG A 259 5.37 -9.37 13.92
CA ARG A 259 4.04 -8.79 13.67
C ARG A 259 3.04 -9.82 13.14
N LEU A 260 3.52 -10.85 12.47
CA LEU A 260 2.69 -11.87 11.83
C LEU A 260 2.08 -12.87 12.80
N GLN A 261 2.53 -12.90 14.05
CA GLN A 261 1.99 -13.80 15.08
C GLN A 261 0.48 -13.60 15.32
N GLY A 262 -0.07 -12.44 14.99
CA GLY A 262 -1.50 -12.12 15.17
C GLY A 262 -2.38 -12.29 13.93
N ILE A 263 -1.82 -12.73 12.79
CA ILE A 263 -2.60 -12.74 11.53
C ILE A 263 -3.77 -13.71 11.57
N ASP A 264 -3.58 -14.91 12.14
CA ASP A 264 -4.65 -15.92 12.22
C ASP A 264 -5.81 -15.45 13.09
N GLY A 265 -5.51 -14.82 14.24
CA GLY A 265 -6.53 -14.19 15.08
C GLY A 265 -7.26 -13.06 14.37
N LEU A 266 -6.56 -12.25 13.55
CA LEU A 266 -7.19 -11.23 12.73
C LEU A 266 -8.15 -11.85 11.69
N VAL A 267 -7.78 -12.95 11.04
CA VAL A 267 -8.64 -13.66 10.08
C VAL A 267 -9.94 -14.12 10.75
N GLU A 268 -9.84 -14.75 11.92
CA GLU A 268 -11.03 -15.18 12.69
C GLU A 268 -11.93 -14.00 13.07
N GLU A 269 -11.34 -12.88 13.50
CA GLU A 269 -12.10 -11.66 13.82
C GLU A 269 -12.78 -11.03 12.60
N ILE A 270 -12.18 -11.16 11.40
CA ILE A 270 -12.77 -10.68 10.15
C ILE A 270 -14.03 -11.49 9.83
N GLU A 271 -13.96 -12.82 9.90
CA GLU A 271 -15.12 -13.68 9.66
C GLU A 271 -16.29 -13.37 10.62
N GLN A 272 -15.98 -13.18 11.90
CA GLN A 272 -16.99 -12.78 12.89
C GLN A 272 -17.62 -11.42 12.55
N THR A 273 -16.82 -10.48 12.08
CA THR A 273 -17.29 -9.13 11.71
C THR A 273 -18.15 -9.17 10.46
N ASN A 274 -17.79 -10.00 9.47
CA ASN A 274 -18.59 -10.23 8.27
C ASN A 274 -19.98 -10.78 8.64
N ARG A 275 -20.04 -11.84 9.45
CA ARG A 275 -21.30 -12.42 9.92
C ARG A 275 -22.17 -11.39 10.67
N ALA A 276 -21.54 -10.55 11.50
CA ALA A 276 -22.25 -9.52 12.25
C ALA A 276 -22.83 -8.41 11.36
N TYR A 277 -22.13 -8.01 10.29
CA TYR A 277 -22.63 -7.00 9.35
C TYR A 277 -23.66 -7.54 8.36
N GLU A 278 -23.59 -8.82 7.99
CA GLU A 278 -24.61 -9.45 7.14
C GLU A 278 -25.95 -9.65 7.88
N ALA A 279 -25.91 -9.79 9.21
CA ALA A 279 -27.09 -9.96 10.05
C ALA A 279 -27.79 -8.64 10.44
N ALA A 280 -27.19 -7.49 10.15
CA ALA A 280 -27.65 -6.15 10.56
C ALA A 280 -28.32 -5.38 9.41
#